data_AF-A0AAN8IKU9-F1
#
_entry.id   AF-A0AAN8IKU9-F1
#
_cell.length_a   1.000
_cell.length_b   1.000
_cell.length_c   1.000
_cell.angle_alpha   90.00
_cell.angle_beta   90.00
_cell.angle_gamma   90.00
#
_symmetry.space_group_name_H-M   'P 1'
#
loop_
_entity.id
_entity.type
_entity.pdbx_description
1 polymer ?
#
loop_
_entity_poly.entity_id
_entity_poly.type
_entity_poly.pdbx_seq_one_letter_code
_entity_poly.pdbx_strand_id
1 'polypeptide(L)'
;MWCRDVAHYFEWATGVPELRLMDTQERVKLVVRQLCRIICLMISYWTYRQGHDGIIFGSGVCFIPTEVQDETSNSAFSQAVVGFPLRARVQNIIETPHIHFSPPNRLVLDSALKKYQAALVDHIKHSHPSLDHDKLTGRIAELFGTMQYIELAAQIDDNHWCMMTIQNDGNVRGRLTNEIHVN
;
A
#
# COMPACT_ATOMS: atom_id res chain seq x y z
N MET A 1 0.32 -6.17 15.09
CA MET A 1 1.25 -5.61 14.07
C MET A 1 0.55 -4.58 13.18
N TRP A 2 -0.57 -4.94 12.56
CA TRP A 2 -1.37 -4.07 11.69
C TRP A 2 -1.58 -2.63 12.19
N CYS A 3 -2.00 -2.44 13.45
CA CYS A 3 -2.21 -1.09 14.00
C CYS A 3 -0.97 -0.20 13.93
N ARG A 4 0.23 -0.78 14.00
CA ARG A 4 1.50 -0.06 13.86
C ARG A 4 1.73 0.38 12.42
N ASP A 5 1.49 -0.50 11.45
CA ASP A 5 1.60 -0.18 10.02
C ASP A 5 0.57 0.90 9.63
N VAL A 6 -0.65 0.81 10.17
CA VAL A 6 -1.70 1.84 10.05
C VAL A 6 -1.27 3.18 10.66
N ALA A 7 -0.65 3.18 11.84
CA ALA A 7 -0.17 4.40 12.48
C ALA A 7 0.93 5.08 11.65
N HIS A 8 1.91 4.31 11.15
CA HIS A 8 2.95 4.83 10.27
C HIS A 8 2.39 5.34 8.94
N TYR A 9 1.38 4.67 8.39
CA TYR A 9 0.66 5.15 7.22
C TYR A 9 0.01 6.52 7.47
N PHE A 10 -0.70 6.70 8.59
CA PHE A 10 -1.31 7.99 8.91
C PHE A 10 -0.27 9.08 9.14
N GLU A 11 0.82 8.78 9.86
CA GLU A 11 1.94 9.70 10.03
C GLU A 11 2.48 10.16 8.68
N TRP A 12 2.76 9.22 7.77
CA TRP A 12 3.20 9.54 6.43
C TRP A 12 2.16 10.35 5.62
N ALA A 13 0.87 9.99 5.70
CA ALA A 13 -0.20 10.69 5.00
C ALA A 13 -0.30 12.16 5.44
N THR A 14 -0.07 12.47 6.71
CA THR A 14 -0.04 13.86 7.20
C THR A 14 1.12 14.69 6.63
N GLY A 15 2.16 14.01 6.14
CA GLY A 15 3.31 14.60 5.46
C GLY A 15 3.05 14.96 3.99
N VAL A 16 1.97 14.46 3.37
CA VAL A 16 1.65 14.74 1.96
C VAL A 16 1.02 16.12 1.84
N PRO A 17 1.70 17.12 1.22
CA PRO A 17 1.23 18.50 1.24
C PRO A 17 -0.07 18.71 0.47
N GLU A 18 -0.29 17.97 -0.62
CA GLU A 18 -1.50 18.10 -1.44
C GLU A 18 -2.77 17.68 -0.68
N LEU A 19 -2.65 16.73 0.26
CA LEU A 19 -3.77 16.34 1.11
C LEU A 19 -4.24 17.50 2.01
N ARG A 20 -3.37 18.47 2.33
CA ARG A 20 -3.74 19.65 3.11
C ARG A 20 -4.60 20.64 2.34
N LEU A 21 -4.58 20.55 1.01
CA LEU A 21 -5.39 21.39 0.11
C LEU A 21 -6.79 20.81 -0.11
N MET A 22 -7.05 19.59 0.36
CA MET A 22 -8.34 18.94 0.22
C MET A 22 -9.28 19.26 1.38
N ASP A 23 -10.59 19.20 1.10
CA ASP A 23 -11.60 19.18 2.15
C ASP A 23 -11.36 18.00 3.12
N THR A 24 -11.69 18.20 4.41
CA THR A 24 -11.41 17.21 5.45
C THR A 24 -12.15 15.89 5.21
N GLN A 25 -13.42 15.93 4.78
CA GLN A 25 -14.20 14.71 4.54
C GLN A 25 -13.63 13.93 3.36
N GLU A 26 -13.28 14.62 2.27
CA GLU A 26 -12.72 13.98 1.07
C GLU A 26 -11.29 13.48 1.29
N ARG A 27 -10.49 14.20 2.08
CA ARG A 27 -9.18 13.73 2.54
C ARG A 27 -9.31 12.44 3.33
N VAL A 28 -10.19 12.39 4.33
CA VAL A 28 -10.43 11.17 5.12
C VAL A 28 -10.88 10.03 4.22
N LYS A 29 -11.82 10.30 3.30
CA LYS A 29 -12.31 9.31 2.32
C LYS A 29 -11.16 8.71 1.50
N LEU A 30 -10.27 9.54 0.96
CA LEU A 30 -9.11 9.09 0.20
C LEU A 30 -8.15 8.26 1.06
N VAL A 31 -7.74 8.83 2.20
CA VAL A 31 -6.76 8.23 3.11
C VAL A 31 -7.24 6.86 3.60
N VAL A 32 -8.49 6.71 4.00
CA VAL A 32 -9.03 5.42 4.44
C VAL A 32 -9.10 4.43 3.27
N ARG A 33 -9.52 4.86 2.08
CA ARG A 33 -9.65 3.99 0.91
C ARG A 33 -8.31 3.49 0.35
N GLN A 34 -7.22 4.20 0.60
CA GLN A 34 -5.88 3.78 0.17
C GLN A 34 -5.11 2.98 1.20
N LEU A 35 -5.65 2.83 2.42
CA LEU A 35 -4.96 2.24 3.56
C LEU A 35 -4.36 0.86 3.22
N CYS A 36 -5.18 -0.11 2.83
CA CYS A 36 -4.73 -1.48 2.59
C CYS A 36 -3.75 -1.54 1.41
N ARG A 37 -3.98 -0.76 0.34
CA ARG A 37 -3.08 -0.70 -0.83
C ARG A 37 -1.68 -0.21 -0.44
N ILE A 38 -1.61 0.88 0.33
CA ILE A 38 -0.33 1.46 0.73
C ILE A 38 0.37 0.56 1.75
N ILE A 39 -0.35 -0.04 2.70
CA ILE A 39 0.24 -1.01 3.63
C ILE A 39 0.80 -2.22 2.89
N CYS A 40 0.04 -2.82 1.97
CA CYS A 40 0.51 -3.92 1.13
C CYS A 40 1.78 -3.50 0.38
N LEU A 41 1.77 -2.36 -0.29
CA LEU A 41 2.94 -1.83 -1.00
C LEU A 41 4.16 -1.67 -0.09
N MET A 42 3.98 -1.15 1.13
CA MET A 42 5.07 -0.96 2.09
C MET A 42 5.67 -2.31 2.51
N ILE A 43 4.82 -3.26 2.91
CA ILE A 43 5.22 -4.61 3.34
C ILE A 43 5.97 -5.32 2.22
N SER A 44 5.38 -5.30 1.02
CA SER A 44 5.96 -5.89 -0.17
C SER A 44 7.34 -5.27 -0.47
N TYR A 45 7.47 -3.93 -0.51
CA TYR A 45 8.77 -3.29 -0.73
C TYR A 45 9.81 -3.68 0.34
N TRP A 46 9.41 -3.71 1.61
CA TRP A 46 10.31 -4.08 2.70
C TRP A 46 10.80 -5.52 2.56
N THR A 47 9.90 -6.42 2.23
CA THR A 47 10.19 -7.82 1.93
C THR A 47 11.21 -7.93 0.79
N TYR A 48 10.94 -7.26 -0.34
CA TYR A 48 11.86 -7.22 -1.49
C TYR A 48 13.26 -6.72 -1.12
N ARG A 49 13.34 -5.65 -0.32
CA ARG A 49 14.63 -5.03 0.06
C ARG A 49 15.51 -5.96 0.89
N GLN A 50 14.90 -6.77 1.75
CA GLN A 50 15.63 -7.66 2.65
C GLN A 50 16.00 -8.99 1.99
N GLY A 51 15.39 -9.34 0.85
CA GLY A 51 15.72 -10.54 0.08
C GLY A 51 15.36 -11.85 0.78
N HIS A 52 14.30 -11.85 1.61
CA HIS A 52 13.80 -13.05 2.27
C HIS A 52 12.72 -13.75 1.44
N ASP A 53 12.61 -15.07 1.63
CA ASP A 53 11.59 -15.93 0.99
C ASP A 53 10.18 -15.81 1.62
N GLY A 54 10.02 -14.90 2.59
CA GLY A 54 8.78 -14.70 3.35
C GLY A 54 8.40 -13.22 3.44
N ILE A 55 7.27 -12.92 4.09
CA ILE A 55 6.77 -11.56 4.27
C ILE A 55 7.38 -10.95 5.53
N ILE A 56 7.99 -9.77 5.39
CA ILE A 56 8.53 -9.04 6.54
C ILE A 56 7.60 -7.88 6.90
N PHE A 57 7.12 -7.90 8.14
CA PHE A 57 6.33 -6.82 8.72
C PHE A 57 7.23 -5.74 9.33
N GLY A 58 6.71 -4.52 9.50
CA GLY A 58 7.47 -3.39 10.08
C GLY A 58 7.95 -3.60 11.51
N SER A 59 7.47 -4.64 12.19
CA SER A 59 7.91 -5.10 13.51
C SER A 59 9.18 -5.94 13.50
N GLY A 60 9.66 -6.39 12.33
CA GLY A 60 10.74 -7.37 12.20
C GLY A 60 10.29 -8.83 12.23
N VAL A 61 8.98 -9.10 12.37
CA VAL A 61 8.43 -10.46 12.26
C VAL A 61 8.44 -10.88 10.78
N CYS A 62 8.96 -12.08 10.52
CA CYS A 62 8.97 -12.70 9.20
C CYS A 62 7.93 -13.84 9.18
N PHE A 63 7.07 -13.85 8.16
CA PHE A 63 6.14 -14.94 7.89
C PHE A 63 6.63 -15.74 6.68
N ILE A 64 6.97 -17.01 6.90
CA ILE A 64 7.45 -17.92 5.84
C ILE A 64 6.28 -18.82 5.42
N PRO A 65 5.75 -18.68 4.20
CA PRO A 65 4.54 -19.41 3.79
C PRO A 65 4.71 -20.93 3.81
N THR A 66 5.92 -21.43 3.58
CA THR A 66 6.22 -22.88 3.55
C THR A 66 6.13 -23.54 4.93
N GLU A 67 6.18 -22.77 6.02
CA GLU A 67 6.10 -23.30 7.38
C GLU A 67 4.66 -23.41 7.89
N VAL A 68 3.71 -22.73 7.25
CA VAL A 68 2.31 -22.67 7.68
C VAL A 68 1.43 -23.43 6.69
N GLN A 69 1.30 -24.75 6.91
CA GLN A 69 0.40 -25.64 6.15
C GLN A 69 -1.09 -25.46 6.53
N ASP A 70 -1.53 -24.27 6.90
CA ASP A 70 -2.95 -24.03 7.25
C ASP A 70 -3.71 -23.50 6.03
N GLU A 71 -4.63 -24.32 5.50
CA GLU A 71 -4.91 -24.44 4.07
C GLU A 71 -5.80 -23.35 3.41
N THR A 72 -6.37 -22.36 4.10
CA THR A 72 -7.58 -21.71 3.52
C THR A 72 -7.57 -20.19 3.32
N SER A 73 -6.59 -19.41 3.79
CA SER A 73 -6.61 -17.94 3.56
C SER A 73 -5.26 -17.24 3.46
N ASN A 74 -4.23 -17.69 4.18
CA ASN A 74 -2.93 -17.01 4.22
C ASN A 74 -2.06 -17.23 2.97
N SER A 75 -2.37 -18.26 2.16
CA SER A 75 -1.61 -18.61 0.96
C SER A 75 -1.77 -17.58 -0.17
N ALA A 76 -2.98 -17.05 -0.37
CA ALA A 76 -3.27 -16.11 -1.45
C ALA A 76 -2.62 -14.74 -1.23
N PHE A 77 -2.67 -14.21 0.00
CA PHE A 77 -1.98 -12.95 0.35
C PHE A 77 -0.46 -13.10 0.22
N SER A 78 0.08 -14.21 0.72
CA SER A 78 1.52 -14.46 0.66
C SER A 78 2.03 -14.62 -0.78
N GLN A 79 1.29 -15.32 -1.63
CA GLN A 79 1.62 -15.40 -3.06
C GLN A 79 1.51 -14.03 -3.75
N ALA A 80 0.52 -13.22 -3.39
CA ALA A 80 0.35 -11.87 -3.93
C ALA A 80 1.43 -10.87 -3.44
N VAL A 81 2.04 -11.11 -2.28
CA VAL A 81 3.05 -10.22 -1.68
C VAL A 81 4.48 -10.64 -1.99
N VAL A 82 4.80 -11.94 -1.95
CA VAL A 82 6.16 -12.49 -2.11
C VAL A 82 6.52 -12.74 -3.57
N GLY A 83 5.54 -13.04 -4.43
CA GLY A 83 5.78 -13.37 -5.83
C GLY A 83 6.20 -12.20 -6.73
N PHE A 84 6.29 -10.96 -6.22
CA PHE A 84 6.38 -9.77 -7.06
C PHE A 84 7.65 -8.94 -6.85
N PRO A 85 8.34 -8.54 -7.92
CA PRO A 85 9.47 -7.61 -7.84
C PRO A 85 8.96 -6.18 -7.60
N LEU A 86 9.08 -5.67 -6.38
CA LEU A 86 8.58 -4.34 -6.02
C LEU A 86 9.58 -3.22 -6.26
N ARG A 87 9.26 -2.39 -7.25
CA ARG A 87 10.00 -1.14 -7.52
C ARG A 87 9.13 0.13 -7.47
N ALA A 88 7.87 0.08 -7.04
CA ALA A 88 6.98 1.25 -6.99
C ALA A 88 6.73 1.71 -5.53
N ARG A 89 6.80 3.02 -5.22
CA ARG A 89 6.57 3.51 -3.84
C ARG A 89 5.75 4.80 -3.66
N VAL A 90 5.38 5.55 -4.71
CA VAL A 90 4.79 6.90 -4.52
C VAL A 90 3.49 7.16 -5.31
N GLN A 91 3.28 6.51 -6.45
CA GLN A 91 2.12 6.86 -7.30
C GLN A 91 0.78 6.22 -6.87
N ASN A 92 0.82 5.20 -6.01
CA ASN A 92 -0.33 4.37 -5.64
C ASN A 92 -1.40 5.06 -4.77
N ILE A 93 -1.18 6.32 -4.35
CA ILE A 93 -2.13 7.05 -3.47
C ILE A 93 -3.28 7.66 -4.28
N ILE A 94 -3.02 8.09 -5.52
CA ILE A 94 -3.88 9.09 -6.17
C ILE A 94 -4.78 8.47 -7.24
N GLU A 95 -4.47 7.27 -7.72
CA GLU A 95 -5.31 6.55 -8.67
C GLU A 95 -6.40 5.74 -7.94
N THR A 96 -7.57 6.34 -7.83
CA THR A 96 -8.77 5.70 -7.24
C THR A 96 -9.93 5.73 -8.23
N PRO A 97 -10.01 4.76 -9.17
CA PRO A 97 -10.97 4.82 -10.28
C PRO A 97 -12.45 4.82 -9.86
N HIS A 98 -12.75 4.47 -8.60
CA HIS A 98 -14.12 4.30 -8.10
C HIS A 98 -14.53 5.33 -7.03
N ILE A 99 -13.71 6.36 -6.78
CA ILE A 99 -14.04 7.39 -5.78
C ILE A 99 -14.46 8.68 -6.47
N HIS A 100 -15.73 9.05 -6.27
CA HIS A 100 -16.20 10.39 -6.63
C HIS A 100 -15.69 11.42 -5.61
N PHE A 101 -14.97 12.42 -6.12
CA PHE A 101 -14.55 13.62 -5.41
C PHE A 101 -15.26 14.84 -6.01
N SER A 102 -15.46 15.87 -5.20
CA SER A 102 -15.93 17.16 -5.70
C SER A 102 -14.93 17.76 -6.69
N PRO A 103 -15.39 18.63 -7.62
CA PRO A 103 -14.52 19.19 -8.65
C PRO A 103 -13.23 19.86 -8.11
N PRO A 104 -13.25 20.64 -7.01
CA PRO A 104 -12.03 21.26 -6.47
C PRO A 104 -10.99 20.24 -6.00
N ASN A 105 -11.42 19.21 -5.28
CA ASN A 105 -10.54 18.16 -4.76
C ASN A 105 -10.02 17.25 -5.87
N ARG A 106 -10.84 17.01 -6.91
CA ARG A 106 -10.37 16.30 -8.12
C ARG A 106 -9.22 17.05 -8.79
N LEU A 107 -9.28 18.37 -8.88
CA LEU A 107 -8.18 19.17 -9.43
C LEU A 107 -6.89 19.04 -8.59
N VAL A 108 -7.03 19.03 -7.26
CA VAL A 108 -5.90 18.80 -6.34
C VAL A 108 -5.27 17.44 -6.61
N LEU A 109 -6.09 16.39 -6.75
CA LEU A 109 -5.62 15.04 -7.03
C LEU A 109 -4.98 14.92 -8.41
N ASP A 110 -5.58 15.46 -9.46
CA ASP A 110 -5.01 15.45 -10.81
C ASP A 110 -3.66 16.18 -10.86
N SER A 111 -3.53 17.29 -10.12
CA SER A 111 -2.27 18.03 -9.98
C SER A 111 -1.21 17.22 -9.23
N ALA A 112 -1.59 16.62 -8.10
CA ALA A 112 -0.73 15.74 -7.32
C ALA A 112 -0.23 14.56 -8.16
N LEU A 113 -1.13 13.90 -8.89
CA LEU A 113 -0.82 12.74 -9.72
C LEU A 113 0.24 13.08 -10.76
N LYS A 114 0.03 14.17 -11.52
CA LYS A 114 0.99 14.64 -12.52
C LYS A 114 2.34 15.00 -11.91
N LYS A 115 2.34 15.64 -10.73
CA LYS A 115 3.56 15.97 -9.99
C LYS A 115 4.34 14.72 -9.60
N TYR A 116 3.69 13.72 -9.00
CA TYR A 116 4.36 12.50 -8.56
C TYR A 116 4.77 11.60 -9.72
N GLN A 117 4.00 11.58 -10.81
CA GLN A 117 4.40 10.95 -12.09
C GLN A 117 5.69 11.56 -12.62
N ALA A 118 5.75 12.89 -12.75
CA ALA A 118 6.94 13.59 -13.22
C ALA A 118 8.15 13.30 -12.31
N ALA A 119 7.96 13.40 -10.99
CA ALA A 119 9.01 13.10 -10.02
C ALA A 119 9.52 11.65 -10.11
N LEU A 120 8.65 10.67 -10.36
CA LEU A 120 9.04 9.27 -10.56
C LEU A 120 9.89 9.12 -11.82
N VAL A 121 9.45 9.70 -12.94
CA VAL A 121 10.18 9.67 -14.21
C VAL A 121 11.56 10.30 -14.04
N ASP A 122 11.63 11.47 -13.43
CA ASP A 122 12.88 12.19 -13.20
C ASP A 122 13.81 11.41 -12.27
N HIS A 123 13.27 10.79 -11.22
CA HIS A 123 14.04 9.92 -10.33
C HIS A 123 14.64 8.72 -11.06
N ILE A 124 13.88 8.04 -11.95
CA ILE A 124 14.38 6.89 -12.72
C ILE A 124 15.47 7.35 -13.70
N LYS A 125 15.26 8.46 -14.41
CA LYS A 125 16.26 9.04 -15.32
C LYS A 125 17.56 9.37 -14.58
N HIS A 126 17.46 10.00 -13.42
CA HIS A 126 18.62 10.38 -12.62
C HIS A 126 19.35 9.15 -12.05
N SER A 127 18.61 8.15 -11.58
CA SER A 127 19.20 6.93 -11.00
C SER A 127 19.78 5.98 -12.05
N HIS A 128 19.34 6.09 -13.30
CA HIS A 128 19.74 5.22 -14.40
C HIS A 128 19.96 6.03 -15.70
N PRO A 129 21.01 6.87 -15.76
CA PRO A 129 21.23 7.82 -16.87
C PRO A 129 21.52 7.13 -18.21
N SER A 130 21.87 5.85 -18.21
CA SER A 130 22.12 5.05 -19.41
C SER A 130 20.86 4.44 -20.03
N LEU A 131 19.67 4.63 -19.43
CA LEU A 131 18.42 4.14 -20.01
C LEU A 131 17.99 5.04 -21.17
N ASP A 132 17.77 4.43 -22.33
CA ASP A 132 17.07 5.06 -23.44
C ASP A 132 15.57 5.26 -23.12
N HIS A 133 14.89 6.03 -23.97
CA HIS A 133 13.48 6.37 -23.76
C HIS A 133 12.56 5.13 -23.75
N ASP A 134 12.86 4.13 -24.58
CA ASP A 134 12.05 2.93 -24.72
C ASP A 134 12.16 2.06 -23.45
N LYS A 135 13.36 1.85 -22.92
CA LYS A 135 13.56 1.11 -21.66
C LYS A 135 13.02 1.86 -20.45
N LEU A 136 13.12 3.18 -20.44
CA LEU A 136 12.51 4.00 -19.39
C LEU A 136 10.98 3.80 -19.40
N THR A 137 10.36 3.89 -20.56
CA THR A 137 8.91 3.70 -20.75
C THR A 137 8.50 2.28 -20.37
N GLY A 138 9.26 1.27 -20.80
CA GLY A 138 9.03 -0.13 -20.43
C GLY A 138 9.08 -0.33 -18.92
N ARG A 139 10.09 0.23 -18.24
CA ARG A 139 10.21 0.14 -16.78
C ARG A 139 9.08 0.86 -16.05
N ILE A 140 8.64 2.01 -16.55
CA ILE A 140 7.48 2.72 -16.00
C ILE A 140 6.21 1.86 -16.19
N ALA A 141 6.00 1.29 -17.36
CA ALA A 141 4.87 0.41 -17.63
C ALA A 141 4.87 -0.84 -16.73
N GLU A 142 6.03 -1.47 -16.51
CA GLU A 142 6.18 -2.57 -15.56
C GLU A 142 5.79 -2.16 -14.13
N LEU A 143 6.25 -0.98 -13.68
CA LEU A 143 5.87 -0.43 -12.38
C LEU A 143 4.36 -0.25 -12.25
N PHE A 144 3.71 0.29 -13.27
CA PHE A 144 2.26 0.41 -13.31
C PHE A 144 1.56 -0.95 -13.37
N GLY A 145 2.13 -1.92 -14.07
CA GLY A 145 1.64 -3.30 -14.10
C GLY A 145 1.59 -3.93 -12.71
N THR A 146 2.49 -3.55 -11.80
CA THR A 146 2.45 -4.05 -10.40
C THR A 146 1.23 -3.60 -9.61
N MET A 147 0.55 -2.51 -10.02
CA MET A 147 -0.58 -1.95 -9.28
C MET A 147 -1.76 -2.93 -9.19
N GLN A 148 -1.99 -3.74 -10.22
CA GLN A 148 -3.10 -4.71 -10.23
C GLN A 148 -2.94 -5.78 -9.14
N TYR A 149 -1.70 -6.18 -8.86
CA TYR A 149 -1.41 -7.17 -7.82
C TYR A 149 -1.52 -6.57 -6.41
N ILE A 150 -1.08 -5.32 -6.25
CA ILE A 150 -1.29 -4.57 -5.01
C ILE A 150 -2.78 -4.38 -4.72
N GLU A 151 -3.58 -4.12 -5.76
CA GLU A 151 -5.04 -4.02 -5.64
C GLU A 151 -5.65 -5.34 -5.15
N LEU A 152 -5.23 -6.46 -5.76
CA LEU A 152 -5.69 -7.79 -5.36
C LEU A 152 -5.28 -8.11 -3.92
N ALA A 153 -4.02 -7.85 -3.54
CA ALA A 153 -3.53 -8.07 -2.18
C ALA A 153 -4.32 -7.22 -1.17
N ALA A 154 -4.57 -5.95 -1.49
CA ALA A 154 -5.36 -5.05 -0.66
C ALA A 154 -6.81 -5.51 -0.50
N GLN A 155 -7.42 -6.05 -1.56
CA GLN A 155 -8.78 -6.59 -1.50
C GLN A 155 -8.85 -7.87 -0.65
N ILE A 156 -7.87 -8.76 -0.76
CA ILE A 156 -7.76 -9.96 0.08
C ILE A 156 -7.63 -9.56 1.55
N ASP A 157 -6.75 -8.59 1.84
CA ASP A 157 -6.54 -8.08 3.20
C ASP A 157 -7.78 -7.38 3.77
N ASP A 158 -8.46 -6.53 2.99
CA ASP A 158 -9.71 -5.86 3.40
C ASP A 158 -10.82 -6.88 3.72
N ASN A 159 -10.96 -7.92 2.89
CA ASN A 159 -11.89 -9.02 3.14
C ASN A 159 -11.53 -9.79 4.42
N HIS A 160 -10.24 -10.07 4.64
CA HIS A 160 -9.76 -10.74 5.85
C HIS A 160 -10.08 -9.91 7.11
N TRP A 161 -9.79 -8.61 7.10
CA TRP A 161 -10.12 -7.70 8.20
C TRP A 161 -11.62 -7.57 8.44
N CYS A 162 -12.42 -7.56 7.37
CA CYS A 162 -13.87 -7.58 7.48
C CYS A 162 -14.35 -8.83 8.22
N MET A 163 -13.82 -10.01 7.86
CA MET A 163 -14.15 -11.27 8.52
C MET A 163 -13.72 -11.30 9.98
N MET A 164 -12.47 -10.93 10.28
CA MET A 164 -11.98 -10.82 11.66
C MET A 164 -12.84 -9.86 12.49
N THR A 165 -13.24 -8.73 11.91
CA THR A 165 -14.13 -7.76 12.56
C THR A 165 -15.53 -8.33 12.76
N ILE A 166 -16.08 -9.10 11.82
CA ILE A 166 -17.40 -9.76 11.96
C ILE A 166 -17.36 -10.82 13.07
N GLN A 167 -16.26 -11.55 13.19
CA GLN A 167 -16.09 -12.61 14.18
C GLN A 167 -15.59 -12.09 15.54
N ASN A 168 -15.11 -10.84 15.58
CA ASN A 168 -14.39 -10.25 16.72
C ASN A 168 -13.13 -11.05 17.09
N ASP A 169 -12.48 -11.65 16.10
CA ASP A 169 -11.24 -12.38 16.30
C ASP A 169 -10.15 -11.42 16.79
N GLY A 170 -9.35 -11.86 17.76
CA GLY A 170 -8.32 -10.99 18.37
C GLY A 170 -8.87 -9.72 19.03
N ASN A 171 -10.17 -9.68 19.38
CA ASN A 171 -10.83 -8.53 20.00
C ASN A 171 -10.72 -7.24 19.17
N VAL A 172 -10.79 -7.36 17.83
CA VAL A 172 -10.67 -6.23 16.89
C VAL A 172 -11.80 -5.18 17.07
N ARG A 173 -12.93 -5.54 17.68
CA ARG A 173 -13.99 -4.58 18.07
C ARG A 173 -13.75 -3.89 19.41
N GLY A 174 -12.67 -4.22 20.12
CA GLY A 174 -12.37 -3.73 21.46
C GLY A 174 -12.44 -2.20 21.56
N ARG A 175 -12.87 -1.70 22.72
CA ARG A 175 -13.05 -0.25 22.97
C ARG A 175 -11.75 0.45 23.39
N LEU A 176 -10.68 -0.29 23.63
CA LEU A 176 -9.42 0.22 24.16
C LEU A 176 -8.25 -0.17 23.24
N THR A 177 -7.59 0.83 22.67
CA THR A 177 -6.33 0.70 21.92
C THR A 177 -5.22 -0.03 22.71
N ASN A 178 -5.33 -0.06 24.04
CA ASN A 178 -4.38 -0.72 24.93
C ASN A 178 -4.54 -2.25 25.01
N GLU A 179 -5.70 -2.81 24.67
CA GLU A 179 -5.93 -4.26 24.74
C GLU A 179 -5.27 -5.01 23.57
N ILE A 180 -4.98 -4.32 22.47
CA ILE A 180 -4.38 -4.88 21.25
C ILE A 180 -2.84 -5.06 21.39
N HIS A 181 -2.23 -4.48 22.44
CA HIS A 181 -0.77 -4.40 22.58
C HIS A 181 -0.17 -5.38 23.61
N VAL A 182 -0.98 -6.21 24.31
CA VAL A 182 -0.53 -6.94 25.52
C VAL A 182 -0.64 -8.47 25.44
N ASN A 183 -1.13 -9.06 24.35
CA ASN A 183 -1.17 -10.52 24.19
C ASN A 183 -0.31 -10.99 23.03
#